data_AF-A0A292SK60-F1
#
_entry.id   AF-A0A292SK60-F1
#
_cell.length_a   1.000
_cell.length_b   1.000
_cell.length_c   1.000
_cell.angle_alpha   90.00
_cell.angle_beta   90.00
_cell.angle_gamma   90.00
#
_symmetry.space_group_name_H-M   'P 1'
#
loop_
_entity.id
_entity.type
_entity.pdbx_description
1 polymer ?
#
loop_
_entity_poly.entity_id
_entity_poly.type
_entity_poly.pdbx_seq_one_letter_code
_entity_poly.pdbx_strand_id
1 'polypeptide(L)'
;MQCIYYKDKVGLTFNKREHIFPKAIGGIERLDVGIVSDQANEFFANNLEVKTFRTSEIIIARLVHGFNKKPSKENKKNRFAPKYVFNREADSRTFGKIALNSLAKLMGKDYVLRSEFDGFRNWIMQGDNDWYHCKMGKESLACTTIVPKFAHYCTFVDDGEYIIADVCLYNYWRKMFGICKKFDNNFVIPQGYICDWNNKREFTLMDLMHEIANEEEHKYLKSKENSNALG
;
A
#
# COMPACT_ATOMS: atom_id res chain seq x y z
N MET A 1 -24.06 -8.55 4.43
CA MET A 1 -22.87 -7.97 3.75
C MET A 1 -21.66 -8.82 4.10
N GLN A 2 -20.85 -9.18 3.11
CA GLN A 2 -19.64 -10.00 3.30
C GLN A 2 -18.41 -9.10 3.50
N CYS A 3 -17.53 -9.41 4.46
CA CYS A 3 -16.28 -8.68 4.68
C CYS A 3 -15.15 -9.29 3.85
N ILE A 4 -14.31 -8.48 3.19
CA ILE A 4 -13.20 -9.01 2.35
C ILE A 4 -12.14 -9.79 3.13
N TYR A 5 -12.10 -9.69 4.46
CA TYR A 5 -11.16 -10.42 5.32
C TYR A 5 -11.79 -11.63 6.01
N TYR A 6 -13.01 -11.48 6.53
CA TYR A 6 -13.69 -12.52 7.31
C TYR A 6 -14.71 -13.33 6.51
N LYS A 7 -14.92 -12.99 5.23
CA LYS A 7 -15.91 -13.59 4.33
C LYS A 7 -17.29 -13.72 5.00
N ASP A 8 -17.72 -14.97 5.20
CA ASP A 8 -19.06 -15.37 5.64
C ASP A 8 -19.24 -15.36 7.16
N LYS A 9 -18.27 -14.83 7.91
CA LYS A 9 -18.41 -14.69 9.36
C LYS A 9 -19.66 -13.89 9.70
N VAL A 10 -20.52 -14.49 10.51
CA VAL A 10 -21.76 -13.88 11.01
C VAL A 10 -21.50 -12.87 12.13
N GLY A 11 -22.44 -11.94 12.33
CA GLY A 11 -22.37 -10.94 13.40
C GLY A 11 -21.38 -9.78 13.15
N LEU A 12 -20.96 -9.56 11.91
CA LEU A 12 -20.11 -8.43 11.54
C LEU A 12 -20.92 -7.14 11.39
N THR A 13 -20.30 -6.02 11.76
CA THR A 13 -20.86 -4.67 11.59
C THR A 13 -20.03 -3.87 10.58
N PHE A 14 -20.65 -2.89 9.93
CA PHE A 14 -20.04 -2.12 8.85
C PHE A 14 -20.39 -0.63 8.97
N ASN A 15 -20.03 -0.02 10.09
CA ASN A 15 -20.32 1.40 10.35
C ASN A 15 -19.16 2.32 9.95
N LYS A 16 -17.93 1.79 9.90
CA LYS A 16 -16.71 2.53 9.62
C LYS A 16 -16.18 2.20 8.22
N ARG A 17 -15.34 3.10 7.71
CA ARG A 17 -14.55 2.90 6.49
C ARG A 17 -13.10 2.57 6.87
N GLU A 18 -12.52 1.61 6.16
CA GLU A 18 -11.12 1.20 6.34
C GLU A 18 -10.20 1.98 5.38
N HIS A 19 -9.06 2.43 5.89
CA HIS A 19 -8.07 3.14 5.09
C HIS A 19 -7.31 2.20 4.15
N ILE A 20 -7.04 2.63 2.93
CA ILE A 20 -6.21 1.84 2.00
C ILE A 20 -4.78 1.82 2.51
N PHE A 21 -4.11 2.98 2.46
CA PHE A 21 -2.89 3.23 3.20
C PHE A 21 -3.24 3.71 4.62
N PRO A 22 -2.57 3.24 5.67
CA PRO A 22 -2.91 3.64 7.03
C PRO A 22 -2.85 5.16 7.25
N LYS A 23 -3.87 5.71 7.92
CA LYS A 23 -3.90 7.12 8.32
C LYS A 23 -2.68 7.52 9.16
N ALA A 24 -2.02 6.56 9.83
CA ALA A 24 -0.84 6.82 10.63
C ALA A 24 0.37 7.31 9.80
N ILE A 25 0.43 6.99 8.50
CA ILE A 25 1.57 7.30 7.62
C ILE A 25 1.27 8.34 6.55
N GLY A 26 0.01 8.66 6.26
CA GLY A 26 -0.26 9.50 5.11
C GLY A 26 -1.64 9.32 4.51
N GLY A 27 -2.19 8.10 4.69
CA GLY A 27 -3.33 7.64 3.91
C GLY A 27 -4.57 8.53 4.03
N ILE A 28 -5.20 8.73 2.88
CA ILE A 28 -6.29 9.65 2.64
C ILE A 28 -7.55 8.86 2.30
N GLU A 29 -7.48 8.04 1.24
CA GLU A 29 -8.63 7.32 0.74
C GLU A 29 -8.95 6.09 1.60
N ARG A 30 -10.25 5.79 1.60
CA ARG A 30 -10.80 4.67 2.33
C ARG A 30 -11.65 3.83 1.41
N LEU A 31 -11.70 2.54 1.67
CA LEU A 31 -12.69 1.68 1.07
C LEU A 31 -14.11 2.11 1.49
N ASP A 32 -15.08 1.84 0.63
CA ASP A 32 -16.47 2.16 0.91
C ASP A 32 -17.01 1.35 2.09
N VAL A 33 -18.06 1.91 2.70
CA VAL A 33 -18.77 1.23 3.78
C VAL A 33 -19.26 -0.11 3.28
N GLY A 34 -19.01 -1.17 4.06
CA GLY A 34 -19.46 -2.51 3.70
C GLY A 34 -18.45 -3.40 3.00
N ILE A 35 -17.26 -2.88 2.70
CA ILE A 35 -16.16 -3.70 2.16
C ILE A 35 -15.39 -4.39 3.29
N VAL A 36 -15.00 -3.62 4.32
CA VAL A 36 -14.29 -4.11 5.50
C VAL A 36 -15.18 -3.93 6.73
N SER A 37 -15.30 -4.97 7.56
CA SER A 37 -16.08 -4.91 8.78
C SER A 37 -15.37 -4.12 9.88
N ASP A 38 -16.14 -3.58 10.83
CA ASP A 38 -15.60 -2.84 11.98
C ASP A 38 -14.63 -3.70 12.80
N GLN A 39 -14.92 -5.01 12.92
CA GLN A 39 -14.07 -5.98 13.63
C GLN A 39 -12.71 -6.16 12.95
N ALA A 40 -12.67 -6.18 11.61
CA ALA A 40 -11.41 -6.30 10.88
C ALA A 40 -10.60 -5.00 10.97
N ASN A 41 -11.27 -3.86 10.83
CA ASN A 41 -10.67 -2.53 11.02
C ASN A 41 -10.04 -2.38 12.41
N GLU A 42 -10.77 -2.75 13.47
CA GLU A 42 -10.27 -2.73 14.85
C GLU A 42 -9.13 -3.71 15.08
N PHE A 43 -9.19 -4.89 14.45
CA PHE A 43 -8.09 -5.85 14.47
C PHE A 43 -6.81 -5.22 13.89
N PHE A 44 -6.88 -4.58 12.73
CA PHE A 44 -5.72 -3.93 12.10
C PHE A 44 -5.14 -2.83 12.97
N ALA A 45 -6.00 -1.94 13.48
CA ALA A 45 -5.57 -0.84 14.33
C ALA A 45 -4.82 -1.34 15.58
N ASN A 46 -5.38 -2.34 16.27
CA ASN A 46 -4.87 -2.78 17.57
C ASN A 46 -3.72 -3.79 17.48
N ASN A 47 -3.68 -4.63 16.44
CA ASN A 47 -2.76 -5.76 16.36
C ASN A 47 -1.65 -5.60 15.32
N LEU A 48 -1.90 -4.84 14.24
CA LEU A 48 -0.96 -4.70 13.13
C LEU A 48 -0.38 -3.27 13.08
N GLU A 49 -1.19 -2.28 12.70
CA GLU A 49 -0.74 -0.93 12.37
C GLU A 49 -0.06 -0.23 13.55
N VAL A 50 -0.60 -0.37 14.76
CA VAL A 50 0.04 0.20 15.97
C VAL A 50 1.41 -0.40 16.22
N LYS A 51 1.58 -1.71 16.03
CA LYS A 51 2.88 -2.37 16.20
C LYS A 51 3.82 -1.89 15.11
N THR A 52 3.40 -1.90 13.85
CA THR A 52 4.24 -1.47 12.73
C THR A 52 4.67 -0.02 12.84
N PHE A 53 3.74 0.92 12.97
CA PHE A 53 4.09 2.35 12.89
C PHE A 53 4.58 2.98 14.19
N ARG A 54 4.66 2.21 15.29
CA ARG A 54 5.25 2.69 16.56
C ARG A 54 6.52 1.97 16.97
N THR A 55 6.79 0.77 16.44
CA THR A 55 7.90 -0.06 16.92
C THR A 55 8.76 -0.67 15.81
N SER A 56 8.47 -0.43 14.53
CA SER A 56 9.39 -0.76 13.44
C SER A 56 10.21 0.46 13.01
N GLU A 57 11.23 0.24 12.20
CA GLU A 57 12.04 1.25 11.51
C GLU A 57 11.23 2.27 10.69
N ILE A 58 10.01 1.95 10.29
CA ILE A 58 9.12 2.88 9.58
C ILE A 58 8.82 4.13 10.44
N ILE A 59 8.95 4.03 11.77
CA ILE A 59 8.85 5.20 12.65
C ILE A 59 9.93 6.25 12.34
N ILE A 60 11.10 5.86 11.84
CA ILE A 60 12.18 6.79 11.52
C ILE A 60 11.71 7.77 10.43
N ALA A 61 11.06 7.29 9.36
CA ALA A 61 10.49 8.21 8.37
C ALA A 61 9.43 9.14 8.97
N ARG A 62 8.60 8.66 9.90
CA ARG A 62 7.63 9.53 10.57
C ARG A 62 8.31 10.63 11.39
N LEU A 63 9.43 10.30 12.04
CA LEU A 63 10.22 11.25 12.84
C LEU A 63 10.98 12.26 11.97
N VAL A 64 11.57 11.80 10.88
CA VAL A 64 12.41 12.61 9.98
C VAL A 64 11.58 13.45 9.02
N HIS A 65 10.57 12.85 8.38
CA HIS A 65 9.78 13.48 7.31
C HIS A 65 8.45 14.08 7.81
N GLY A 66 8.03 13.79 9.05
CA GLY A 66 7.09 14.67 9.76
C GLY A 66 5.61 14.53 9.45
N PHE A 67 5.07 13.34 9.18
CA PHE A 67 3.61 13.17 9.10
C PHE A 67 2.95 13.26 10.48
N ASN A 68 2.01 14.20 10.65
CA ASN A 68 1.27 14.48 11.90
C ASN A 68 2.17 14.83 13.12
N LYS A 69 3.09 15.80 12.99
CA LYS A 69 3.62 16.53 14.16
C LYS A 69 2.47 17.28 14.85
N LYS A 70 1.66 16.59 15.66
CA LYS A 70 0.96 17.28 16.76
C LYS A 70 2.06 17.76 17.72
N PRO A 71 2.04 19.03 18.17
CA PRO A 71 2.90 19.42 19.28
C PRO A 71 2.46 18.58 20.48
N SER A 72 3.23 17.55 20.83
CA SER A 72 2.88 16.72 21.98
C SER A 72 3.12 17.54 23.24
N LYS A 73 2.04 17.95 23.92
CA LYS A 73 2.12 18.28 25.34
C LYS A 73 2.58 17.01 26.09
N GLU A 74 3.74 17.12 26.72
CA GLU A 74 4.25 16.31 27.83
C GLU A 74 3.90 14.81 27.88
N ASN A 75 4.86 13.98 27.44
CA ASN A 75 5.62 13.10 28.32
C ASN A 75 6.52 12.24 27.42
N LYS A 76 7.77 12.68 27.26
CA LYS A 76 8.82 11.91 26.58
C LYS A 76 9.19 10.69 27.44
N LYS A 77 8.32 9.68 27.50
CA LYS A 77 8.78 8.33 27.86
C LYS A 77 9.71 7.88 26.74
N ASN A 78 10.96 7.60 27.11
CA ASN A 78 12.06 7.19 26.22
C ASN A 78 11.56 6.32 25.05
N ARG A 79 11.48 6.91 23.86
CA ARG A 79 11.35 6.15 22.61
C ARG A 79 12.74 5.60 22.31
N PHE A 80 13.07 4.47 22.94
CA PHE A 80 14.26 3.73 22.55
C PHE A 80 14.09 3.26 21.10
N ALA A 81 15.11 3.43 20.28
CA ALA A 81 15.19 2.76 18.99
C ALA A 81 15.05 1.24 19.24
N PRO A 82 14.22 0.50 18.47
CA PRO A 82 13.97 -0.90 18.76
C PRO A 82 15.28 -1.71 18.74
N LYS A 83 15.48 -2.59 19.72
CA LYS A 83 16.74 -3.32 19.95
C LYS A 83 16.95 -4.51 18.99
N TYR A 84 15.96 -4.85 18.18
CA TYR A 84 16.02 -5.86 17.10
C TYR A 84 15.09 -5.41 15.96
N VAL A 85 15.64 -5.12 14.78
CA VAL A 85 14.96 -4.39 13.69
C VAL A 85 15.03 -5.20 12.40
N PHE A 86 14.44 -6.39 12.35
CA PHE A 86 14.22 -7.04 11.05
C PHE A 86 12.89 -7.79 11.02
N ASN A 87 12.10 -7.48 10.00
CA ASN A 87 11.00 -8.28 9.45
C ASN A 87 10.06 -8.93 10.47
N ARG A 88 9.32 -8.12 11.25
CA ARG A 88 8.31 -8.66 12.15
C ARG A 88 7.07 -9.05 11.36
N GLU A 89 6.46 -10.16 11.75
CA GLU A 89 5.25 -10.68 11.11
C GLU A 89 4.13 -9.62 11.03
N ALA A 90 3.95 -8.82 12.09
CA ALA A 90 2.99 -7.71 12.10
C ALA A 90 3.28 -6.65 11.01
N ASP A 91 4.56 -6.40 10.72
CA ASP A 91 4.98 -5.46 9.67
C ASP A 91 4.64 -6.04 8.29
N SER A 92 4.96 -7.32 8.06
CA SER A 92 4.56 -8.02 6.83
C SER A 92 3.04 -8.03 6.61
N ARG A 93 2.27 -8.32 7.66
CA ARG A 93 0.81 -8.37 7.59
C ARG A 93 0.19 -6.98 7.41
N THR A 94 0.80 -5.93 7.95
CA THR A 94 0.39 -4.55 7.66
C THR A 94 0.56 -4.22 6.18
N PHE A 95 1.67 -4.63 5.56
CA PHE A 95 1.88 -4.46 4.12
C PHE A 95 0.92 -5.32 3.30
N GLY A 96 0.66 -6.57 3.73
CA GLY A 96 -0.33 -7.43 3.09
C GLY A 96 -1.75 -6.85 3.16
N LYS A 97 -2.11 -6.20 4.28
CA LYS A 97 -3.36 -5.45 4.43
C LYS A 97 -3.43 -4.31 3.42
N ILE A 98 -2.36 -3.53 3.26
CA ILE A 98 -2.29 -2.46 2.24
C ILE A 98 -2.47 -3.04 0.83
N ALA A 99 -1.85 -4.19 0.53
CA ALA A 99 -2.02 -4.87 -0.74
C ALA A 99 -3.49 -5.26 -0.98
N LEU A 100 -4.12 -6.01 -0.08
CA LEU A 100 -5.50 -6.44 -0.30
C LEU A 100 -6.48 -5.26 -0.39
N ASN A 101 -6.27 -4.21 0.40
CA ASN A 101 -7.09 -3.00 0.32
C ASN A 101 -6.89 -2.23 -0.99
N SER A 102 -5.65 -2.10 -1.46
CA SER A 102 -5.36 -1.44 -2.74
C SER A 102 -5.96 -2.21 -3.90
N LEU A 103 -5.89 -3.55 -3.85
CA LEU A 103 -6.53 -4.41 -4.83
C LEU A 103 -8.06 -4.24 -4.82
N ALA A 104 -8.68 -4.15 -3.64
CA ALA A 104 -10.11 -3.91 -3.51
C ALA A 104 -10.53 -2.54 -4.06
N LYS A 105 -9.67 -1.52 -3.93
CA LYS A 105 -9.90 -0.19 -4.52
C LYS A 105 -9.85 -0.23 -6.05
N LEU A 106 -8.90 -0.98 -6.62
CA LEU A 106 -8.67 -1.04 -8.07
C LEU A 106 -9.67 -1.95 -8.78
N MET A 107 -9.94 -3.14 -8.21
CA MET A 107 -10.71 -4.21 -8.88
C MET A 107 -12.11 -4.40 -8.29
N GLY A 108 -12.40 -3.75 -7.17
CA GLY A 108 -13.67 -3.89 -6.48
C GLY A 108 -13.74 -5.08 -5.51
N LYS A 109 -14.82 -5.08 -4.72
CA LYS A 109 -15.07 -6.02 -3.63
C LYS A 109 -15.19 -7.47 -4.11
N ASP A 110 -15.97 -7.70 -5.17
CA ASP A 110 -16.28 -9.06 -5.63
C ASP A 110 -15.04 -9.78 -6.15
N TYR A 111 -14.14 -9.03 -6.80
CA TYR A 111 -12.86 -9.54 -7.26
C TYR A 111 -12.01 -10.08 -6.10
N VAL A 112 -11.87 -9.28 -5.03
CA VAL A 112 -11.04 -9.67 -3.88
C VAL A 112 -11.70 -10.68 -2.95
N LEU A 113 -12.98 -11.03 -3.15
CA LEU A 113 -13.70 -12.08 -2.40
C LEU A 113 -13.51 -13.49 -2.97
N ARG A 114 -12.98 -13.59 -4.18
CA ARG A 114 -12.64 -14.86 -4.84
C ARG A 114 -11.79 -15.76 -3.95
N SER A 115 -12.03 -17.06 -4.01
CA SER A 115 -11.36 -18.08 -3.18
C SER A 115 -9.85 -18.10 -3.31
N GLU A 116 -9.32 -17.64 -4.43
CA GLU A 116 -7.90 -17.62 -4.80
C GLU A 116 -7.09 -16.74 -3.84
N PHE A 117 -7.72 -15.71 -3.22
CA PHE A 117 -7.08 -14.88 -2.20
C PHE A 117 -7.40 -15.32 -0.76
N ASP A 118 -8.11 -16.43 -0.54
CA ASP A 118 -8.47 -16.91 0.80
C ASP A 118 -7.21 -17.19 1.63
N GLY A 119 -6.20 -17.83 1.02
CA GLY A 119 -4.92 -18.04 1.67
C GLY A 119 -4.31 -16.73 2.17
N PHE A 120 -4.29 -15.70 1.31
CA PHE A 120 -3.59 -14.45 1.60
C PHE A 120 -4.32 -13.64 2.67
N ARG A 121 -5.64 -13.51 2.56
CA ARG A 121 -6.43 -12.81 3.58
C ARG A 121 -6.43 -13.55 4.92
N ASN A 122 -6.44 -14.89 4.93
CA ASN A 122 -6.38 -15.67 6.16
C ASN A 122 -5.04 -15.45 6.87
N TRP A 123 -3.93 -15.45 6.12
CA TRP A 123 -2.62 -15.11 6.66
C TRP A 123 -2.55 -13.67 7.22
N ILE A 124 -3.13 -12.69 6.54
CA ILE A 124 -3.22 -11.31 7.07
C ILE A 124 -3.93 -11.30 8.43
N MET A 125 -4.98 -12.10 8.61
CA MET A 125 -5.83 -12.10 9.81
C MET A 125 -5.31 -12.97 10.96
N GLN A 126 -4.71 -14.12 10.67
CA GLN A 126 -4.34 -15.10 11.69
C GLN A 126 -2.83 -15.07 11.95
N GLY A 127 -2.03 -14.88 10.90
CA GLY A 127 -0.60 -15.16 10.96
C GLY A 127 -0.30 -16.65 10.79
N ASP A 128 0.98 -17.00 10.74
CA ASP A 128 1.48 -18.39 10.85
C ASP A 128 1.34 -19.31 9.61
N ASN A 129 1.71 -18.80 8.41
CA ASN A 129 1.85 -19.63 7.21
C ASN A 129 3.17 -19.30 6.48
N ASP A 130 3.99 -20.33 6.22
CA ASP A 130 5.27 -20.25 5.49
C ASP A 130 5.14 -19.79 4.01
N TRP A 131 3.91 -19.74 3.49
CA TRP A 131 3.63 -19.66 2.05
C TRP A 131 3.85 -18.27 1.43
N TYR A 132 3.78 -17.18 2.20
CA TYR A 132 3.99 -15.85 1.63
C TYR A 132 5.47 -15.54 1.66
N HIS A 133 6.14 -15.85 0.56
CA HIS A 133 7.48 -15.37 0.26
C HIS A 133 7.48 -13.84 0.24
N CYS A 134 7.54 -13.23 1.43
CA CYS A 134 7.92 -11.84 1.62
C CYS A 134 9.39 -11.74 1.19
N LYS A 135 9.62 -11.73 -0.12
CA LYS A 135 10.94 -11.44 -0.66
C LYS A 135 11.15 -9.95 -0.42
N MET A 136 12.20 -9.61 0.30
CA MET A 136 12.74 -8.26 0.26
C MET A 136 13.19 -8.06 -1.19
N GLY A 137 12.37 -7.39 -1.99
CA GLY A 137 12.70 -7.16 -3.38
C GLY A 137 13.98 -6.34 -3.47
N LYS A 138 14.96 -6.77 -4.27
CA LYS A 138 16.01 -5.86 -4.75
C LYS A 138 15.30 -4.65 -5.37
N GLU A 139 15.77 -3.44 -5.07
CA GLU A 139 15.20 -2.18 -5.58
C GLU A 139 14.78 -2.34 -7.05
N SER A 140 13.49 -2.19 -7.34
CA SER A 140 13.06 -1.92 -8.70
C SER A 140 13.32 -0.44 -8.91
N LEU A 141 14.50 -0.14 -9.48
CA LEU A 141 14.93 1.22 -9.81
C LEU A 141 13.86 1.99 -10.62
N ALA A 142 12.97 1.28 -11.34
CA ALA A 142 11.99 1.87 -12.24
C ALA A 142 10.77 2.48 -11.53
N CYS A 143 10.36 1.99 -10.37
CA CYS A 143 9.21 2.61 -9.65
C CYS A 143 9.65 3.81 -8.81
N THR A 144 10.85 3.80 -8.24
CA THR A 144 11.33 4.93 -7.42
C THR A 144 11.67 6.17 -8.23
N THR A 145 11.88 6.05 -9.55
CA THR A 145 12.16 7.18 -10.44
C THR A 145 10.90 7.93 -10.87
N ILE A 146 9.78 7.23 -11.05
CA ILE A 146 8.52 7.85 -11.51
C ILE A 146 7.58 8.22 -10.37
N VAL A 147 7.61 7.50 -9.24
CA VAL A 147 6.73 7.76 -8.10
C VAL A 147 7.24 8.98 -7.32
N PRO A 148 6.35 9.90 -6.87
CA PRO A 148 6.77 11.07 -6.10
C PRO A 148 7.63 10.72 -4.88
N LYS A 149 8.55 11.63 -4.55
CA LYS A 149 9.49 11.44 -3.45
C LYS A 149 8.76 11.18 -2.13
N PHE A 150 9.20 10.13 -1.43
CA PHE A 150 8.63 9.68 -0.15
C PHE A 150 7.16 9.23 -0.20
N ALA A 151 6.57 9.01 -1.37
CA ALA A 151 5.22 8.47 -1.46
C ALA A 151 5.12 7.03 -0.92
N HIS A 152 3.89 6.56 -0.75
CA HIS A 152 3.59 5.15 -0.59
C HIS A 152 3.01 4.62 -1.90
N TYR A 153 3.31 3.38 -2.24
CA TYR A 153 2.67 2.74 -3.39
C TYR A 153 2.37 1.27 -3.10
N CYS A 154 1.38 0.76 -3.81
CA CYS A 154 1.09 -0.65 -3.96
C CYS A 154 0.83 -0.92 -5.44
N THR A 155 1.69 -1.71 -6.08
CA THR A 155 1.53 -2.14 -7.47
C THR A 155 1.26 -3.63 -7.56
N PHE A 156 0.61 -4.05 -8.63
CA PHE A 156 0.26 -5.43 -8.93
C PHE A 156 0.77 -5.78 -10.31
N VAL A 157 1.50 -6.88 -10.40
CA VAL A 157 2.03 -7.42 -11.65
C VAL A 157 1.75 -8.91 -11.72
N ASP A 158 1.56 -9.40 -12.93
CA ASP A 158 1.56 -10.82 -13.23
C ASP A 158 3.00 -11.27 -13.54
N ASP A 159 3.54 -12.22 -12.78
CA ASP A 159 4.87 -12.80 -13.03
C ASP A 159 4.86 -14.08 -13.90
N GLY A 160 3.67 -14.47 -14.36
CA GLY A 160 3.42 -15.67 -15.15
C GLY A 160 2.84 -16.84 -14.33
N GLU A 161 3.13 -16.91 -13.03
CA GLU A 161 2.61 -17.96 -12.13
C GLU A 161 1.71 -17.39 -11.03
N TYR A 162 2.08 -16.23 -10.48
CA TYR A 162 1.40 -15.55 -9.39
C TYR A 162 1.06 -14.11 -9.76
N ILE A 163 -0.01 -13.61 -9.16
CA ILE A 163 -0.20 -12.17 -9.03
C ILE A 163 0.68 -11.71 -7.88
N ILE A 164 1.59 -10.78 -8.16
CA ILE A 164 2.53 -10.21 -7.20
C ILE A 164 2.07 -8.82 -6.79
N ALA A 165 1.92 -8.60 -5.49
CA ALA A 165 1.75 -7.27 -4.92
C ALA A 165 3.10 -6.73 -4.43
N ASP A 166 3.49 -5.55 -4.90
CA ASP A 166 4.67 -4.81 -4.46
C ASP A 166 4.26 -3.56 -3.69
N VAL A 167 4.47 -3.60 -2.38
CA VAL A 167 4.07 -2.54 -1.46
C VAL A 167 5.32 -1.84 -0.94
N CYS A 168 5.39 -0.52 -1.11
CA CYS A 168 6.50 0.29 -0.66
C CYS A 168 6.00 1.51 0.12
N LEU A 169 6.61 1.77 1.27
CA LEU A 169 6.34 2.93 2.09
C LEU A 169 7.52 3.89 2.06
N TYR A 170 7.25 5.16 1.79
CA TYR A 170 8.24 6.24 1.79
C TYR A 170 9.35 6.04 0.76
N ASN A 171 9.06 5.33 -0.34
CA ASN A 171 10.02 4.87 -1.35
C ASN A 171 11.24 4.14 -0.74
N TYR A 172 11.09 3.49 0.43
CA TYR A 172 12.22 2.88 1.14
C TYR A 172 11.89 1.48 1.68
N TRP A 173 10.86 1.36 2.50
CA TRP A 173 10.49 0.06 3.08
C TRP A 173 9.57 -0.66 2.12
N ARG A 174 10.12 -1.68 1.44
CA ARG A 174 9.44 -2.42 0.38
C ARG A 174 9.26 -3.89 0.74
N LYS A 175 8.10 -4.45 0.43
CA LYS A 175 7.79 -5.88 0.55
C LYS A 175 6.97 -6.35 -0.64
N MET A 176 7.34 -7.50 -1.20
CA MET A 176 6.63 -8.14 -2.29
C MET A 176 5.94 -9.42 -1.81
N PHE A 177 4.74 -9.69 -2.31
CA PHE A 177 3.94 -10.86 -1.94
C PHE A 177 3.35 -11.52 -3.18
N GLY A 178 3.50 -12.83 -3.33
CA GLY A 178 2.63 -13.61 -4.21
C GLY A 178 1.27 -13.79 -3.55
N ILE A 179 0.28 -12.99 -3.97
CA ILE A 179 -1.01 -12.91 -3.27
C ILE A 179 -1.98 -14.03 -3.67
N CYS A 180 -1.83 -14.58 -4.87
CA CYS A 180 -2.52 -15.77 -5.34
C CYS A 180 -1.85 -16.29 -6.63
N LYS A 181 -2.18 -17.52 -7.03
CA LYS A 181 -1.84 -18.00 -8.38
C LYS A 181 -2.59 -17.17 -9.42
N LYS A 182 -1.95 -16.96 -10.58
CA LYS A 182 -2.59 -16.31 -11.72
C LYS A 182 -3.84 -17.08 -12.13
N PHE A 183 -4.94 -16.35 -12.32
CA PHE A 183 -6.20 -16.90 -12.80
C PHE A 183 -6.88 -16.06 -13.89
N ASP A 184 -6.34 -14.87 -14.19
CA ASP A 184 -6.80 -14.00 -15.26
C ASP A 184 -5.64 -13.12 -15.81
N ASN A 185 -5.96 -12.18 -16.68
CA ASN A 185 -5.00 -11.31 -17.37
C ASN A 185 -5.14 -9.82 -16.96
N ASN A 186 -5.74 -9.52 -15.82
CA ASN A 186 -5.99 -8.12 -15.40
C ASN A 186 -4.69 -7.33 -15.09
N PHE A 187 -3.57 -8.04 -14.86
CA PHE A 187 -2.27 -7.45 -14.51
C PHE A 187 -1.20 -7.63 -15.59
N VAL A 188 -1.62 -7.88 -16.84
CA VAL A 188 -0.70 -7.85 -18.00
C VAL A 188 -0.07 -6.45 -18.12
N ILE A 189 -0.89 -5.40 -17.93
CA ILE A 189 -0.39 -4.06 -17.67
C ILE A 189 -0.41 -3.88 -16.14
N PRO A 190 0.72 -3.46 -15.52
CA PRO A 190 0.78 -3.22 -14.10
C PRO A 190 -0.32 -2.27 -13.63
N GLN A 191 -1.01 -2.65 -12.57
CA GLN A 191 -1.97 -1.80 -11.89
C GLN A 191 -1.37 -1.29 -10.59
N GLY A 192 -1.82 -0.16 -10.07
CA GLY A 192 -1.30 0.30 -8.79
C GLY A 192 -2.04 1.48 -8.22
N TYR A 193 -1.85 1.67 -6.93
CA TYR A 193 -2.40 2.78 -6.17
C TYR A 193 -1.28 3.48 -5.38
N ILE A 194 -1.25 4.80 -5.45
CA ILE A 194 -0.15 5.64 -4.98
C ILE A 194 -0.71 6.68 -4.02
N CYS A 195 -0.04 6.86 -2.89
CA CYS A 195 -0.33 7.89 -1.90
C CYS A 195 0.82 8.90 -1.84
N ASP A 196 0.60 10.05 -2.46
CA ASP A 196 1.44 11.24 -2.30
C ASP A 196 0.92 12.05 -1.13
N TRP A 197 1.26 11.58 0.07
CA TRP A 197 0.83 12.19 1.33
C TRP A 197 1.33 13.63 1.48
N ASN A 198 2.43 14.00 0.81
CA ASN A 198 3.00 15.34 0.90
C ASN A 198 2.12 16.36 0.16
N ASN A 199 1.64 15.98 -1.03
CA ASN A 199 0.70 16.79 -1.81
C ASN A 199 -0.78 16.46 -1.50
N LYS A 200 -1.04 15.61 -0.49
CA LYS A 200 -2.37 15.20 -0.04
C LYS A 200 -3.25 14.67 -1.17
N ARG A 201 -2.67 13.85 -2.05
CA ARG A 201 -3.40 13.20 -3.14
C ARG A 201 -3.09 11.71 -3.21
N GLU A 202 -4.09 10.92 -3.60
CA GLU A 202 -3.92 9.51 -3.96
C GLU A 202 -4.48 9.28 -5.36
N PHE A 203 -3.78 8.49 -6.16
CA PHE A 203 -4.07 8.30 -7.58
C PHE A 203 -3.60 6.91 -8.04
N THR A 204 -4.06 6.48 -9.20
CA THR A 204 -3.67 5.19 -9.78
C THR A 204 -2.32 5.29 -10.48
N LEU A 205 -1.66 4.14 -10.71
CA LEU A 205 -0.46 4.09 -11.53
C LEU A 205 -0.74 4.58 -12.96
N MET A 206 -1.92 4.32 -13.49
CA MET A 206 -2.32 4.79 -14.81
C MET A 206 -2.42 6.32 -14.88
N ASP A 207 -2.98 6.96 -13.84
CA ASP A 207 -3.04 8.42 -13.74
C ASP A 207 -1.63 9.02 -13.79
N LEU A 208 -0.69 8.44 -13.02
CA LEU A 208 0.71 8.88 -13.02
C LEU A 208 1.38 8.73 -14.39
N MET A 209 1.15 7.59 -15.06
CA MET A 209 1.70 7.34 -16.39
C MET A 209 1.19 8.36 -17.41
N HIS A 210 -0.09 8.74 -17.33
CA HIS A 210 -0.65 9.79 -18.16
C HIS A 210 -0.07 11.17 -17.85
N GLU A 211 0.10 11.53 -16.57
CA GLU A 211 0.75 12.78 -16.15
C GLU A 211 2.16 12.89 -16.76
N ILE A 212 2.98 11.84 -16.61
CA ILE A 212 4.35 11.81 -17.13
C ILE A 212 4.37 11.89 -18.66
N ALA A 213 3.51 11.16 -19.36
CA ALA A 213 3.46 11.18 -20.81
C ALA A 213 3.14 12.59 -21.35
N ASN A 214 2.17 13.27 -20.73
CA ASN A 214 1.80 14.64 -21.10
C ASN A 214 2.94 15.63 -20.83
N GLU A 215 3.64 15.49 -19.69
CA GLU A 215 4.80 16.34 -19.38
C GLU A 215 5.94 16.18 -20.41
N GLU A 216 6.23 14.94 -20.81
CA GLU A 216 7.26 14.67 -21.83
C GLU A 216 6.86 15.20 -23.21
N GLU A 217 5.59 15.08 -23.60
CA GLU A 217 5.08 15.66 -24.85
C GLU A 217 5.20 17.19 -24.85
N HIS A 218 4.82 17.85 -23.75
CA HIS A 218 4.98 19.30 -23.62
C HIS A 218 6.45 19.75 -23.69
N LYS A 219 7.37 19.01 -23.05
CA LYS A 219 8.81 19.29 -23.14
C LYS A 219 9.31 19.16 -24.59
N TYR A 220 8.89 18.09 -25.28
CA TYR A 220 9.23 17.87 -26.69
C TYR A 220 8.75 19.02 -27.58
N LEU A 221 7.46 19.40 -27.49
CA LEU A 221 6.89 20.49 -28.28
C LEU A 221 7.63 21.82 -28.05
N LYS A 222 7.89 22.17 -26.79
CA LYS A 222 8.62 23.40 -26.42
C LYS A 222 10.05 23.42 -26.96
N SER A 223 10.73 22.27 -26.98
CA SER A 223 12.08 22.17 -27.56
C SER A 223 12.09 22.38 -29.08
N LYS A 224 11.05 21.91 -29.78
CA LYS A 224 10.88 22.09 -31.22
C LYS A 224 10.60 23.54 -31.59
N GLU A 225 9.74 24.22 -30.83
CA GLU A 225 9.44 25.65 -31.02
C GLU A 225 10.69 26.52 -30.84
N ASN A 226 11.47 26.27 -29.78
CA ASN A 226 12.72 26.99 -29.54
C ASN A 226 13.78 26.75 -30.64
N SER A 227 13.80 25.55 -31.23
CA SER A 227 14.72 25.21 -32.33
C SER A 227 14.33 25.93 -33.63
N ASN A 228 13.04 26.13 -33.88
CA ASN A 228 12.53 26.83 -35.06
C ASN A 228 12.59 28.36 -34.94
N ALA A 229 12.69 28.91 -33.72
CA ALA A 229 12.81 30.36 -33.49
C ALA A 229 14.26 30.89 -33.64
N LEU A 230 15.24 29.99 -33.75
CA LEU A 230 16.68 30.30 -33.87
C LEU A 230 17.24 30.09 -35.29
N GLY A 231 16.41 29.65 -36.24
CA GLY A 231 16.75 29.47 -37.66
C GLY A 231 16.00 30.45 -38.54
#